data_AF-A0A926YHL2-F1
#
_entry.id   AF-A0A926YHL2-F1
#
_cell.length_a   1.000
_cell.length_b   1.000
_cell.length_c   1.000
_cell.angle_alpha   90.00
_cell.angle_beta   90.00
_cell.angle_gamma   90.00
#
_symmetry.space_group_name_H-M   'P 1'
#
loop_
_entity.id
_entity.type
_entity.pdbx_description
1 polymer ?
#
loop_
_entity_poly.entity_id
_entity_poly.type
_entity_poly.pdbx_seq_one_letter_code
_entity_poly.pdbx_strand_id
1 'polypeptide(L)'
;MLKLQEEDCSAFGRLVLQYLKDNPQMTMSQLARQVKLSHAGLSWICLKRSNPDEETAERVAQVIGADLSKISRLVHENKLERLASLKNLNYVAELDGNTLTNVIPIEDAIAGLNAVFHAFHYVIRSVPETRKPTDFQIYKESYEIVKKQFLKNGKPFKK
;
A
#
# COMPACT_ATOMS: atom_id res chain seq x y z
N MET A 1 13.11 24.25 0.98
CA MET A 1 13.30 22.79 0.87
C MET A 1 12.34 22.13 1.86
N LEU A 2 11.34 21.38 1.39
CA LEU A 2 10.37 20.73 2.28
C LEU A 2 11.12 19.64 3.07
N LYS A 3 11.33 19.82 4.37
CA LYS A 3 11.81 18.73 5.23
C LYS A 3 10.64 17.76 5.39
N LEU A 4 10.83 16.52 4.94
CA LEU A 4 9.84 15.48 5.12
C LEU A 4 9.75 15.16 6.62
N GLN A 5 8.57 15.36 7.22
CA GLN A 5 8.34 15.03 8.62
C GLN A 5 7.80 13.60 8.74
N GLU A 6 8.12 12.91 9.83
CA GLU A 6 7.75 11.49 9.99
C GLU A 6 6.23 11.29 10.11
N GLU A 7 5.55 12.27 10.68
CA GLU A 7 4.10 12.32 10.83
C GLU A 7 3.36 12.41 9.49
N ASP A 8 3.99 12.99 8.47
CA ASP A 8 3.43 13.10 7.12
C ASP A 8 3.70 11.85 6.27
N CYS A 9 4.62 11.00 6.73
CA CYS A 9 5.05 9.81 6.01
C CYS A 9 4.08 8.64 6.16
N SER A 10 3.91 7.91 5.06
CA SER A 10 3.35 6.55 5.11
C SER A 10 4.32 5.63 5.86
N ALA A 11 3.88 4.42 6.21
CA ALA A 11 4.79 3.42 6.78
C ALA A 11 5.97 3.09 5.82
N PHE A 12 5.72 3.08 4.51
CA PHE A 12 6.77 3.02 3.49
C PHE A 12 7.73 4.22 3.56
N GLY A 13 7.21 5.44 3.63
CA GLY A 13 8.05 6.64 3.77
C GLY A 13 8.89 6.66 5.04
N ARG A 14 8.33 6.19 6.16
CA ARG A 14 9.08 6.03 7.42
C ARG A 14 10.22 5.01 7.29
N LEU A 15 10.03 3.94 6.52
CA LEU A 15 11.11 2.98 6.22
C LEU A 15 12.26 3.65 5.46
N VAL A 16 11.95 4.49 4.48
CA VAL A 16 12.94 5.28 3.73
C VAL A 16 13.66 6.28 4.63
N LEU A 17 12.91 7.00 5.48
CA LEU A 17 13.50 7.93 6.44
C LEU A 17 14.40 7.24 7.46
N GLN A 18 13.98 6.07 7.95
CA GLN A 18 14.79 5.27 8.86
C GLN A 18 16.12 4.86 8.21
N TYR A 19 16.08 4.38 6.96
CA TYR A 19 17.31 4.07 6.22
C TYR A 19 18.27 5.27 6.12
N LEU A 20 17.75 6.48 5.85
CA LEU A 20 18.57 7.69 5.81
C LEU A 20 19.14 8.08 7.18
N LYS A 21 18.38 7.84 8.26
CA LYS A 21 18.86 8.04 9.64
C LYS A 21 19.99 7.06 9.99
N ASP A 22 19.86 5.81 9.57
CA ASP A 22 20.85 4.76 9.82
C ASP A 22 22.10 4.89 8.93
N ASN A 23 22.01 5.66 7.84
CA ASN A 23 23.07 5.88 6.88
C ASN A 23 23.33 7.39 6.70
N PRO A 24 23.95 8.08 7.68
CA PRO A 24 24.11 9.54 7.66
C PRO A 24 24.94 10.07 6.49
N GLN A 25 25.75 9.22 5.85
CA GLN A 25 26.47 9.51 4.61
C GLN A 25 25.57 9.59 3.37
N MET A 26 24.32 9.12 3.48
CA MET A 26 23.32 9.12 2.42
C MET A 26 22.33 10.27 2.62
N THR A 27 22.24 11.16 1.66
CA THR A 27 21.21 12.20 1.62
C THR A 27 20.00 11.76 0.80
N MET A 28 18.85 12.40 1.04
CA MET A 28 17.63 12.19 0.22
C MET A 28 17.90 12.39 -1.28
N SER A 29 18.74 13.36 -1.66
CA SER A 29 19.10 13.61 -3.06
C SER A 29 19.96 12.50 -3.67
N GLN A 30 20.89 11.93 -2.90
CA GLN A 30 21.70 10.79 -3.35
C GLN A 30 20.85 9.53 -3.47
N LEU A 31 19.98 9.26 -2.49
CA LEU A 31 19.05 8.14 -2.54
C LEU A 31 18.10 8.25 -3.74
N ALA A 32 17.50 9.43 -3.96
CA ALA A 32 16.64 9.70 -5.12
C ALA A 32 17.34 9.36 -6.44
N ARG A 33 18.62 9.75 -6.58
CA ARG A 33 19.42 9.43 -7.77
C ARG A 33 19.61 7.92 -7.95
N GLN A 34 19.88 7.17 -6.88
CA GLN A 34 20.07 5.72 -6.95
C GLN A 34 18.78 5.00 -7.36
N VAL A 35 17.62 5.45 -6.86
CA VAL A 35 16.31 4.88 -7.22
C VAL A 35 15.73 5.49 -8.51
N LYS A 36 16.51 6.31 -9.23
CA LYS A 36 16.13 6.97 -10.50
C LYS A 36 14.89 7.87 -10.40
N LEU A 37 14.74 8.57 -9.27
CA LEU A 37 13.71 9.58 -9.05
C LEU A 37 14.34 10.97 -8.88
N SER A 38 13.52 12.01 -9.08
CA SER A 38 13.86 13.34 -8.57
C SER A 38 13.76 13.35 -7.04
N HIS A 39 14.47 14.27 -6.38
CA HIS A 39 14.33 14.49 -4.94
C HIS A 39 12.85 14.72 -4.54
N ALA A 40 12.14 15.52 -5.32
CA ALA A 40 10.71 15.79 -5.11
C ALA A 40 9.86 14.52 -5.32
N GLY A 41 10.20 13.70 -6.32
CA GLY A 41 9.52 12.43 -6.58
C GLY A 41 9.69 11.44 -5.45
N LEU A 42 10.92 11.25 -4.95
CA LEU A 42 11.18 10.39 -3.79
C LEU A 42 10.46 10.92 -2.53
N SER A 43 10.55 12.22 -2.28
CA SER A 43 9.82 12.86 -1.16
C SER A 43 8.31 12.64 -1.29
N TRP A 44 7.77 12.77 -2.50
CA TRP A 44 6.34 12.62 -2.78
C TRP A 44 5.84 11.21 -2.46
N ILE A 45 6.52 10.16 -2.94
CA ILE A 45 6.10 8.76 -2.71
C ILE A 45 6.21 8.32 -1.24
N CYS A 46 6.99 9.04 -0.42
CA CYS A 46 7.09 8.79 1.01
C CYS A 46 5.87 9.30 1.80
N LEU A 47 5.08 10.22 1.25
CA LEU A 47 3.93 10.81 1.95
C LEU A 47 2.73 9.85 2.02
N LYS A 48 1.92 9.93 3.09
CA LYS A 48 0.65 9.19 3.25
C LYS A 48 -0.30 9.30 2.05
N ARG A 49 -0.28 10.47 1.38
CA ARG A 49 -1.14 10.75 0.22
C ARG A 49 -0.68 10.12 -1.09
N SER A 50 0.49 9.48 -1.14
CA SER A 50 1.08 8.93 -2.36
C SER A 50 1.50 7.48 -2.18
N ASN A 51 1.75 6.79 -3.28
CA ASN A 51 2.30 5.44 -3.31
C ASN A 51 3.19 5.27 -4.55
N PRO A 52 4.32 4.55 -4.45
CA PRO A 52 5.08 4.15 -5.62
C PRO A 52 4.31 3.10 -6.46
N ASP A 53 4.68 3.00 -7.74
CA ASP A 53 4.38 1.82 -8.55
C ASP A 53 5.33 0.67 -8.23
N GLU A 54 5.13 -0.49 -8.88
CA GLU A 54 5.91 -1.71 -8.65
C GLU A 54 7.40 -1.48 -8.94
N GLU A 55 7.75 -0.97 -10.12
CA GLU A 55 9.14 -0.73 -10.50
C GLU A 55 9.85 0.24 -9.52
N THR A 56 9.14 1.27 -9.07
CA THR A 56 9.70 2.22 -8.08
C THR A 56 9.84 1.58 -6.71
N ALA A 57 8.87 0.78 -6.27
CA ALA A 57 8.95 0.06 -5.01
C ALA A 57 10.11 -0.95 -5.02
N GLU A 58 10.33 -1.67 -6.12
CA GLU A 58 11.45 -2.58 -6.32
C GLU A 58 12.81 -1.87 -6.25
N ARG A 59 12.97 -0.77 -6.99
CA ARG A 59 14.21 0.02 -6.96
C ARG A 59 14.51 0.54 -5.56
N VAL A 60 13.49 1.02 -4.84
CA VAL A 60 13.65 1.47 -3.46
C VAL A 60 14.03 0.29 -2.56
N ALA A 61 13.34 -0.85 -2.65
CA ALA A 61 13.63 -2.07 -1.89
C ALA A 61 15.10 -2.48 -2.03
N GLN A 62 15.57 -2.53 -3.27
CA GLN A 62 16.93 -2.92 -3.59
C GLN A 62 17.97 -1.97 -2.98
N VAL A 63 17.76 -0.65 -3.11
CA VAL A 63 18.72 0.34 -2.62
C VAL A 63 18.77 0.41 -1.10
N ILE A 64 17.62 0.31 -0.42
CA ILE A 64 17.58 0.38 1.04
C ILE A 64 17.77 -0.98 1.73
N GLY A 65 17.95 -2.06 0.95
CA GLY A 65 18.12 -3.42 1.47
C GLY A 65 16.88 -3.98 2.17
N ALA A 66 15.68 -3.56 1.76
CA ALA A 66 14.43 -4.02 2.34
C ALA A 66 13.82 -5.17 1.53
N ASP A 67 13.17 -6.09 2.23
CA ASP A 67 12.39 -7.15 1.60
C ASP A 67 11.23 -6.59 0.75
N LEU A 68 11.11 -7.06 -0.48
CA LEU A 68 10.12 -6.56 -1.43
C LEU A 68 8.69 -6.92 -1.02
N SER A 69 8.48 -8.07 -0.37
CA SER A 69 7.16 -8.46 0.17
C SER A 69 6.71 -7.46 1.23
N LYS A 70 7.61 -7.10 2.14
CA LYS A 70 7.38 -6.06 3.15
C LYS A 70 7.04 -4.71 2.50
N ILE A 71 7.79 -4.26 1.49
CA ILE A 71 7.48 -3.00 0.80
C ILE A 71 6.12 -3.08 0.11
N SER A 72 5.84 -4.18 -0.59
CA SER A 72 4.57 -4.41 -1.28
C SER A 72 3.38 -4.30 -0.33
N ARG A 73 3.49 -4.91 0.85
CA ARG A 73 2.51 -4.79 1.93
C ARG A 73 2.30 -3.34 2.36
N LEU A 74 3.37 -2.62 2.72
CA LEU A 74 3.28 -1.24 3.22
C LEU A 74 2.66 -0.28 2.20
N VAL A 75 2.97 -0.48 0.91
CA VAL A 75 2.39 0.32 -0.18
C VAL A 75 0.88 0.10 -0.28
N HIS A 76 0.40 -1.14 -0.15
CA HIS A 76 -1.02 -1.45 -0.30
C HIS A 76 -1.83 -1.17 0.97
N GLU A 77 -1.25 -1.33 2.15
CA GLU A 77 -1.84 -0.85 3.41
C GLU A 77 -2.06 0.67 3.36
N ASN A 78 -1.06 1.45 2.92
CA ASN A 78 -1.20 2.90 2.77
C ASN A 78 -2.29 3.30 1.74
N LYS A 79 -2.55 2.49 0.71
CA LYS A 79 -3.69 2.72 -0.20
C LYS A 79 -5.02 2.61 0.53
N LEU A 80 -5.19 1.65 1.44
CA LEU A 80 -6.39 1.50 2.28
C LEU A 80 -6.50 2.63 3.30
N GLU A 81 -5.41 2.97 3.99
CA GLU A 81 -5.39 4.09 4.94
C GLU A 81 -5.82 5.40 4.26
N ARG A 82 -5.29 5.67 3.05
CA ARG A 82 -5.67 6.84 2.27
C ARG A 82 -7.14 6.79 1.83
N LEU A 83 -7.64 5.60 1.47
CA LEU A 83 -9.05 5.44 1.12
C LEU A 83 -9.93 5.79 2.34
N ALA A 84 -9.59 5.26 3.52
CA ALA A 84 -10.27 5.50 4.78
C ALA A 84 -10.24 6.98 5.21
N SER A 85 -9.12 7.67 4.98
CA SER A 85 -8.98 9.09 5.32
C SER A 85 -9.80 10.01 4.40
N LEU A 86 -9.95 9.62 3.13
CA LEU A 86 -10.74 10.40 2.17
C LEU A 86 -12.23 10.14 2.32
N LYS A 87 -12.61 8.92 2.71
CA LYS A 87 -13.99 8.46 2.89
C LYS A 87 -13.99 7.32 3.90
N ASN A 88 -15.05 7.19 4.70
CA ASN A 88 -15.25 5.98 5.50
C ASN A 88 -15.21 4.73 4.60
N LEU A 89 -14.57 3.67 5.08
CA LEU A 89 -14.62 2.36 4.47
C LEU A 89 -15.97 1.75 4.81
N ASN A 90 -16.83 1.51 3.82
CA ASN A 90 -18.18 1.01 4.07
C ASN A 90 -18.42 -0.32 3.36
N TYR A 91 -18.87 -1.31 4.13
CA TYR A 91 -19.51 -2.49 3.59
C TYR A 91 -20.97 -2.16 3.28
N VAL A 92 -21.40 -2.49 2.06
CA VAL A 92 -22.77 -2.24 1.60
C VAL A 92 -23.34 -3.51 0.98
N ALA A 93 -24.37 -4.06 1.64
CA ALA A 93 -25.09 -5.24 1.20
C ALA A 93 -26.58 -4.93 0.99
N GLU A 94 -27.20 -5.64 0.05
CA GLU A 94 -28.65 -5.68 -0.11
C GLU A 94 -29.15 -7.01 0.43
N LEU A 95 -29.98 -6.97 1.47
CA LEU A 95 -30.59 -8.15 2.09
C LEU A 95 -32.09 -7.90 2.20
N ASP A 96 -32.90 -8.79 1.62
CA ASP A 96 -34.37 -8.73 1.65
C ASP A 96 -34.95 -7.36 1.25
N GLY A 97 -34.36 -6.73 0.22
CA GLY A 97 -34.77 -5.41 -0.27
C GLY A 97 -34.33 -4.22 0.59
N ASN A 98 -33.56 -4.48 1.66
CA ASN A 98 -32.96 -3.46 2.53
C ASN A 98 -31.48 -3.28 2.22
N THR A 99 -31.03 -2.02 2.15
CA THR A 99 -29.60 -1.70 2.04
C THR A 99 -29.01 -1.57 3.45
N LEU A 100 -28.10 -2.48 3.79
CA LEU A 100 -27.28 -2.40 5.00
C LEU A 100 -25.96 -1.71 4.69
N THR A 101 -25.59 -0.73 5.50
CA THR A 101 -24.30 -0.03 5.41
C THR A 101 -23.62 -0.07 6.76
N ASN A 102 -22.42 -0.65 6.80
CA ASN A 102 -21.60 -0.73 8.02
C ASN A 102 -20.22 -0.13 7.75
N VAL A 103 -19.75 0.72 8.66
CA VAL A 103 -18.37 1.22 8.63
C VAL A 103 -17.43 0.09 9.03
N ILE A 104 -16.40 -0.11 8.22
CA ILE A 104 -15.34 -1.09 8.46
C ILE A 104 -14.14 -0.36 9.06
N PRO A 105 -13.66 -0.77 10.25
CA PRO A 105 -12.39 -0.28 10.79
C PRO A 105 -11.24 -0.50 9.80
N ILE A 106 -10.28 0.43 9.77
CA ILE A 106 -9.14 0.32 8.86
C ILE A 106 -8.30 -0.93 9.17
N GLU A 107 -8.20 -1.29 10.44
CA GLU A 107 -7.49 -2.47 10.93
C GLU A 107 -8.09 -3.76 10.32
N ASP A 108 -9.42 -3.85 10.26
CA ASP A 108 -10.12 -4.98 9.66
C ASP A 108 -9.92 -5.03 8.14
N ALA A 109 -9.91 -3.88 7.48
CA ALA A 109 -9.63 -3.82 6.04
C ALA A 109 -8.20 -4.25 5.72
N ILE A 110 -7.22 -3.85 6.55
CA ILE A 110 -5.82 -4.29 6.44
C ILE A 110 -5.69 -5.79 6.74
N ALA A 111 -6.38 -6.30 7.75
CA ALA A 111 -6.41 -7.74 8.04
C ALA A 111 -7.00 -8.53 6.85
N GLY A 112 -8.09 -8.04 6.25
CA GLY A 112 -8.68 -8.61 5.04
C GLY A 112 -7.72 -8.62 3.85
N LEU A 113 -6.99 -7.53 3.62
CA LEU A 113 -5.95 -7.45 2.58
C LEU A 113 -4.90 -8.56 2.76
N ASN A 114 -4.36 -8.69 3.97
CA ASN A 114 -3.33 -9.68 4.28
C ASN A 114 -3.88 -11.12 4.19
N ALA A 115 -5.14 -11.35 4.59
CA ALA A 115 -5.79 -12.65 4.45
C ALA A 115 -5.94 -13.07 2.98
N VAL A 116 -6.36 -12.17 2.09
CA VAL A 116 -6.48 -12.45 0.65
C VAL A 116 -5.10 -12.70 0.03
N PHE A 117 -4.09 -11.92 0.42
CA PHE A 117 -2.70 -12.14 0.02
C PHE A 117 -2.21 -13.55 0.39
N HIS A 118 -2.42 -13.99 1.63
CA HIS A 118 -2.04 -15.33 2.06
C HIS A 118 -2.84 -16.44 1.34
N ALA A 119 -4.12 -16.21 1.06
CA ALA A 119 -4.93 -17.14 0.29
C ALA A 119 -4.39 -17.32 -1.14
N PHE A 120 -3.94 -16.24 -1.79
CA PHE A 120 -3.26 -16.33 -3.09
C PHE A 120 -2.03 -17.23 -3.03
N HIS A 121 -1.12 -16.99 -2.07
CA HIS A 121 0.08 -17.81 -1.90
C HIS A 121 -0.25 -19.28 -1.63
N TYR A 122 -1.30 -19.55 -0.85
CA TYR A 122 -1.77 -20.90 -0.60
C TYR A 122 -2.21 -21.60 -1.88
N VAL A 123 -2.98 -20.92 -2.74
CA VAL A 123 -3.47 -21.47 -4.01
C VAL A 123 -2.34 -21.71 -5.01
N ILE A 124 -1.36 -20.80 -5.11
CA ILE A 124 -0.27 -20.91 -6.09
C ILE A 124 0.93 -21.74 -5.60
N ARG A 125 0.84 -22.43 -4.45
CA ARG A 125 1.97 -23.16 -3.87
C ARG A 125 2.58 -24.22 -4.78
N SER A 126 1.80 -24.79 -5.69
CA SER A 126 2.23 -25.79 -6.68
C SER A 126 2.66 -25.19 -8.02
N VAL A 127 2.52 -23.87 -8.20
CA VAL A 127 2.98 -23.17 -9.41
C VAL A 127 4.50 -23.02 -9.33
N PRO A 128 5.25 -23.28 -10.42
CA PRO A 128 6.69 -23.04 -10.45
C PRO A 128 7.05 -21.58 -10.15
N GLU A 129 8.12 -21.32 -9.38
CA GLU A 129 8.53 -19.97 -8.96
C GLU A 129 8.66 -18.98 -10.14
N THR A 130 9.21 -19.42 -11.27
CA THR A 130 9.37 -18.60 -12.50
C THR A 130 8.06 -18.16 -13.14
N ARG A 131 6.93 -18.72 -12.70
CA ARG A 131 5.58 -18.41 -13.19
C ARG A 131 4.70 -17.79 -12.10
N LYS A 132 5.19 -17.67 -10.87
CA LYS A 132 4.41 -17.03 -9.81
C LYS A 132 4.36 -15.51 -10.06
N PRO A 133 3.21 -14.87 -9.81
CA PRO A 133 3.15 -13.42 -9.72
C PRO A 133 4.05 -12.94 -8.58
N THR A 134 4.55 -11.70 -8.70
CA THR A 134 5.29 -11.05 -7.61
C THR A 134 4.37 -10.77 -6.43
N ASP A 135 4.93 -10.65 -5.23
CA ASP A 135 4.15 -10.26 -4.05
C ASP A 135 3.48 -8.89 -4.24
N PHE A 136 4.10 -8.00 -5.02
CA PHE A 136 3.51 -6.71 -5.36
C PHE A 136 2.24 -6.88 -6.21
N GLN A 137 2.27 -7.76 -7.21
CA GLN A 137 1.10 -8.10 -8.02
C GLN A 137 0.02 -8.75 -7.17
N ILE A 138 0.37 -9.68 -6.27
CA ILE A 138 -0.60 -10.34 -5.38
C ILE A 138 -1.25 -9.31 -4.45
N TYR A 139 -0.47 -8.43 -3.82
CA TYR A 139 -1.01 -7.37 -2.96
C TYR A 139 -1.89 -6.38 -3.73
N LYS A 140 -1.55 -6.08 -4.98
CA LYS A 140 -2.36 -5.23 -5.87
C LYS A 140 -3.71 -5.87 -6.16
N GLU A 141 -3.75 -7.14 -6.53
CA GLU A 141 -5.00 -7.87 -6.78
C GLU A 141 -5.81 -8.03 -5.49
N SER A 142 -5.15 -8.35 -4.37
CA SER A 142 -5.77 -8.45 -3.05
C SER A 142 -6.43 -7.13 -2.64
N TYR A 143 -5.76 -6.01 -2.85
CA TYR A 143 -6.31 -4.68 -2.61
C TYR A 143 -7.55 -4.40 -3.47
N GLU A 144 -7.52 -4.73 -4.76
CA GLU A 144 -8.67 -4.53 -5.64
C GLU A 144 -9.85 -5.42 -5.26
N ILE A 145 -9.60 -6.65 -4.79
CA ILE A 145 -10.64 -7.53 -4.22
C ILE A 145 -11.24 -6.87 -2.98
N VAL A 146 -10.41 -6.48 -2.01
CA VAL A 146 -10.91 -5.88 -0.76
C VAL A 146 -11.73 -4.62 -1.05
N LYS A 147 -11.18 -3.75 -1.89
CA LYS A 147 -11.84 -2.52 -2.32
C LYS A 147 -13.15 -2.81 -3.03
N LYS A 148 -13.19 -3.66 -4.05
CA LYS A 148 -14.41 -3.84 -4.87
C LYS A 148 -15.49 -4.64 -4.16
N GLN A 149 -15.09 -5.71 -3.46
CA GLN A 149 -16.03 -6.67 -2.89
C GLN A 149 -16.52 -6.25 -1.52
N PHE A 150 -15.69 -5.58 -0.73
CA PHE A 150 -16.02 -5.28 0.66
C PHE A 150 -16.19 -3.79 0.93
N LEU A 151 -15.65 -2.89 0.09
CA LEU A 151 -15.61 -1.45 0.36
C LEU A 151 -16.24 -0.60 -0.77
N LYS A 152 -17.53 -0.29 -0.68
CA LYS A 152 -18.16 0.57 -1.71
C LYS A 152 -17.87 2.05 -1.47
N ASN A 153 -17.58 2.77 -2.55
CA ASN A 153 -17.50 4.23 -2.53
C ASN A 153 -18.90 4.81 -2.31
N GLY A 154 -19.10 5.48 -1.17
CA GLY A 154 -20.37 6.13 -0.84
C GLY A 154 -20.77 7.19 -1.86
N LYS A 155 -21.85 6.94 -2.59
CA LYS A 155 -23.08 7.72 -2.40
C LYS A 155 -24.14 6.74 -1.91
N PRO A 156 -24.91 7.06 -0.86
CA PRO A 156 -26.11 6.29 -0.56
C PRO A 156 -27.00 6.32 -1.80
N PHE A 157 -27.54 5.16 -2.21
CA PHE A 157 -28.61 5.12 -3.19
C PHE A 157 -29.74 6.00 -2.66
N LYS A 158 -29.96 7.15 -3.31
CA LYS A 158 -31.22 7.88 -3.11
C LYS A 158 -32.30 7.04 -3.78
N LYS A 159 -33.18 6.44 -2.97
CA LYS A 159 -34.50 6.00 -3.43
C LYS A 159 -35.32 7.23 -3.84
#